data_AF-A0A521ZR04-F1
#
_entry.id   AF-A0A521ZR04-F1
#
_cell.length_a   1.000
_cell.length_b   1.000
_cell.length_c   1.000
_cell.angle_alpha   90.00
_cell.angle_beta   90.00
_cell.angle_gamma   90.00
#
_symmetry.space_group_name_H-M   'P 1'
#
loop_
_entity.id
_entity.type
_entity.pdbx_description
1 polymer ?
#
loop_
_entity_poly.entity_id
_entity_poly.type
_entity_poly.pdbx_seq_one_letter_code
_entity_poly.pdbx_strand_id
1 'polypeptide(L)'
;MKFQPKSWRWAAAVVCGVCLFSFAASITRAAELKLEAVLIWGTNDTNSPDPNHKLVGPKLAKTLGDLPIKWKSYFVVEKKDFSVNQGATEKVRLSKECEIKVKNADGASVELQLIGKGKPVGKMTKDVNKGCLVTGGNAENFTSWFVVLRKKE
;
A
#
# COMPACT_ATOMS: atom_id res chain seq x y z
N MET A 1 4.18 2.05 86.18
CA MET A 1 5.49 2.00 85.47
C MET A 1 5.44 0.82 84.51
N LYS A 2 5.11 1.03 83.23
CA LYS A 2 6.01 1.18 82.07
C LYS A 2 7.03 0.03 81.94
N PHE A 3 6.87 -0.84 80.93
CA PHE A 3 7.66 -0.78 79.69
C PHE A 3 7.19 -1.83 78.66
N GLN A 4 6.82 -1.35 77.47
CA GLN A 4 6.80 -2.12 76.22
C GLN A 4 8.11 -1.81 75.46
N PRO A 5 8.63 -2.74 74.67
CA PRO A 5 9.04 -2.44 73.28
C PRO A 5 8.56 -3.54 72.30
N LYS A 6 7.97 -3.23 71.12
CA LYS A 6 8.56 -2.62 69.90
C LYS A 6 9.68 -3.53 69.35
N SER A 7 9.66 -4.18 68.18
CA SER A 7 9.15 -3.88 66.83
C SER A 7 9.57 -5.08 65.92
N TRP A 8 8.75 -5.58 64.98
CA TRP A 8 8.82 -5.28 63.52
C TRP A 8 9.60 -6.28 62.64
N ARG A 9 8.83 -6.96 61.76
CA ARG A 9 9.16 -7.60 60.46
C ARG A 9 10.05 -8.86 60.51
N TRP A 10 9.85 -9.91 59.69
CA TRP A 10 9.48 -10.02 58.27
C TRP A 10 8.73 -11.36 58.08
N ALA A 11 7.50 -11.38 57.54
CA ALA A 11 7.17 -11.60 56.13
C ALA A 11 7.63 -12.95 55.53
N ALA A 12 6.63 -13.68 54.98
CA ALA A 12 6.70 -14.70 53.92
C ALA A 12 6.38 -16.15 54.34
N ALA A 13 5.16 -16.61 54.03
CA ALA A 13 4.87 -17.95 53.48
C ALA A 13 3.36 -18.05 53.18
N VAL A 14 2.90 -18.08 51.93
CA VAL A 14 2.70 -19.24 51.02
C VAL A 14 1.20 -19.24 50.67
N VAL A 15 0.79 -18.63 49.56
CA VAL A 15 0.53 -19.26 48.24
C VAL A 15 -0.71 -20.17 48.26
N CYS A 16 -1.88 -19.62 47.89
CA CYS A 16 -2.97 -20.37 47.25
C CYS A 16 -4.04 -19.38 46.74
N GLY A 17 -4.30 -19.37 45.43
CA GLY A 17 -5.35 -18.54 44.84
C GLY A 17 -5.04 -18.08 43.42
N VAL A 18 -4.68 -19.03 42.57
CA VAL A 18 -4.47 -18.84 41.13
C VAL A 18 -5.78 -18.39 40.48
N CYS A 19 -5.90 -17.10 40.18
CA CYS A 19 -6.79 -16.57 39.15
C CYS A 19 -5.95 -15.74 38.18
N LEU A 20 -4.97 -16.40 37.56
CA LEU A 20 -4.33 -15.91 36.35
C LEU A 20 -5.38 -15.96 35.23
N PHE A 21 -6.12 -14.85 35.07
CA PHE A 21 -6.79 -14.52 33.83
C PHE A 21 -5.70 -14.35 32.76
N SER A 22 -5.31 -15.46 32.14
CA SER A 22 -4.57 -15.45 30.89
C SER A 22 -5.49 -14.87 29.83
N PHE A 23 -5.53 -13.54 29.75
CA PHE A 23 -6.01 -12.83 28.59
C PHE A 23 -5.05 -13.21 27.46
N ALA A 24 -5.34 -14.31 26.77
CA ALA A 24 -4.72 -14.64 25.50
C ALA A 24 -5.14 -13.52 24.55
N ALA A 25 -4.34 -12.44 24.54
CA ALA A 25 -4.43 -11.42 23.53
C ALA A 25 -4.28 -12.16 22.21
N SER A 26 -5.39 -12.34 21.50
CA SER A 26 -5.36 -12.75 20.11
C SER A 26 -4.58 -11.65 19.42
N ILE A 27 -3.31 -11.91 19.13
CA ILE A 27 -2.53 -11.08 18.24
C ILE A 27 -3.20 -11.29 16.88
N THR A 28 -4.21 -10.48 16.60
CA THR A 28 -4.75 -10.35 15.25
C THR A 28 -3.57 -9.87 14.42
N ARG A 29 -2.89 -10.80 13.75
CA ARG A 29 -1.79 -10.48 12.86
C ARG A 29 -2.40 -9.63 11.75
N ALA A 30 -2.21 -8.32 11.86
CA ALA A 30 -2.63 -7.36 10.86
C ALA A 30 -2.19 -7.90 9.49
N ALA A 31 -3.14 -8.10 8.59
CA ALA A 31 -2.87 -8.72 7.30
C ALA A 31 -1.95 -7.78 6.49
N GLU A 32 -0.68 -8.15 6.38
CA GLU A 32 0.28 -7.44 5.54
C GLU A 32 -0.03 -7.72 4.07
N LEU A 33 -0.14 -6.66 3.27
CA LEU A 33 -0.46 -6.76 1.86
C LEU A 33 0.74 -6.33 1.02
N LYS A 34 1.33 -7.31 0.32
CA LYS A 34 2.43 -7.09 -0.64
C LYS A 34 1.88 -6.61 -1.98
N LEU A 35 2.38 -5.49 -2.45
CA LEU A 35 1.91 -4.79 -3.64
C LEU A 35 3.06 -4.50 -4.60
N GLU A 36 2.71 -4.45 -5.87
CA GLU A 36 3.54 -3.88 -6.92
C GLU A 36 2.79 -2.71 -7.54
N ALA A 37 3.44 -1.54 -7.54
CA ALA A 37 3.01 -0.37 -8.29
C ALA A 37 3.84 -0.24 -9.57
N VAL A 38 3.15 -0.09 -10.69
CA VAL A 38 3.76 0.08 -12.01
C VAL A 38 3.34 1.44 -12.55
N LEU A 39 4.31 2.32 -12.78
CA LEU A 39 4.09 3.56 -13.52
C LEU A 39 4.19 3.29 -15.02
N ILE A 40 3.18 3.74 -15.75
CA ILE A 40 3.01 3.50 -17.17
C ILE A 40 2.78 4.82 -17.88
N TRP A 41 3.42 4.97 -19.03
CA TRP A 41 3.22 6.07 -19.94
C TRP A 41 2.48 5.58 -21.18
N GLY A 42 1.32 6.18 -21.44
CA GLY A 42 0.54 5.94 -22.66
C GLY A 42 0.74 7.06 -23.67
N THR A 43 0.99 6.68 -24.92
CA THR A 43 1.17 7.60 -26.05
C THR A 43 0.60 7.02 -27.34
N ASN A 44 0.37 7.87 -28.33
CA ASN A 44 0.10 7.45 -29.71
C ASN A 44 1.37 7.26 -30.54
N ASP A 45 2.54 7.57 -29.98
CA ASP A 45 3.82 7.36 -30.62
C ASP A 45 4.26 5.90 -30.54
N THR A 46 5.08 5.49 -31.51
CA THR A 46 5.66 4.13 -31.55
C THR A 46 6.78 3.96 -30.53
N ASN A 47 7.42 5.05 -30.11
CA ASN A 47 8.58 5.04 -29.23
C ASN A 47 8.36 5.93 -28.00
N SER A 48 9.09 5.61 -26.94
CA SER A 48 9.21 6.47 -25.78
C SER A 48 10.36 7.46 -25.92
N PRO A 49 10.23 8.71 -25.39
CA PRO A 49 11.32 9.67 -25.35
C PRO A 49 12.48 9.17 -24.48
N ASP A 50 12.20 8.29 -23.53
CA ASP A 50 13.22 7.57 -22.76
C ASP A 50 13.42 6.16 -23.34
N PRO A 51 14.63 5.81 -23.82
CA PRO A 51 14.93 4.50 -24.39
C PRO A 51 14.93 3.36 -23.36
N ASN A 52 14.97 3.67 -22.06
CA ASN A 52 14.93 2.66 -20.99
C ASN A 52 13.51 2.17 -20.72
N HIS A 53 12.49 2.90 -21.19
CA HIS A 53 11.12 2.48 -21.05
C HIS A 53 10.83 1.25 -21.91
N LYS A 54 10.23 0.24 -21.28
CA LYS A 54 9.92 -1.04 -21.95
C LYS A 54 8.45 -1.10 -22.24
N LEU A 55 8.06 -1.70 -23.36
CA LEU A 55 6.65 -1.97 -23.63
C LEU A 55 6.03 -2.78 -22.48
N VAL A 56 4.77 -2.47 -22.18
CA VAL A 56 4.01 -3.27 -21.22
C VAL A 56 3.78 -4.68 -21.77
N GLY A 57 3.72 -5.67 -20.87
CA GLY A 57 3.40 -7.05 -21.27
C GLY A 57 1.97 -7.18 -21.81
N PRO A 58 1.68 -8.23 -22.60
CA PRO A 58 0.44 -8.36 -23.37
C PRO A 58 -0.83 -8.34 -22.50
N LYS A 59 -0.79 -8.93 -21.30
CA LYS A 59 -1.91 -8.91 -20.35
C LYS A 59 -2.26 -7.49 -19.91
N LEU A 60 -1.24 -6.69 -19.60
CA LEU A 60 -1.40 -5.32 -19.16
C LEU A 60 -1.79 -4.41 -20.32
N ALA A 61 -1.21 -4.62 -21.50
CA ALA A 61 -1.60 -3.94 -22.75
C ALA A 61 -3.10 -4.08 -23.02
N LYS A 62 -3.63 -5.30 -22.87
CA LYS A 62 -5.06 -5.56 -23.06
C LYS A 62 -5.92 -4.78 -22.06
N THR A 63 -5.61 -4.88 -20.76
CA THR A 63 -6.34 -4.15 -19.71
C THR A 63 -6.31 -2.64 -19.92
N LEU A 64 -5.18 -2.10 -20.39
CA LEU A 64 -5.04 -0.67 -20.68
C LEU A 64 -5.78 -0.27 -21.97
N GLY A 65 -5.79 -1.13 -22.99
CA GLY A 65 -6.50 -0.90 -24.25
C GLY A 65 -8.03 -0.97 -24.13
N ASP A 66 -8.55 -1.68 -23.13
CA ASP A 66 -9.98 -1.72 -22.80
C ASP A 66 -10.46 -0.43 -22.10
N LEU A 67 -9.53 0.46 -21.70
CA LEU A 67 -9.89 1.75 -21.13
C LEU A 67 -10.47 2.67 -22.22
N PRO A 68 -11.40 3.59 -21.86
CA PRO A 68 -11.97 4.54 -22.82
C PRO A 68 -10.92 5.48 -23.45
N ILE A 69 -9.73 5.58 -22.83
CA ILE A 69 -8.61 6.39 -23.30
C ILE A 69 -7.67 5.47 -24.10
N LYS A 70 -7.79 5.52 -25.43
CA LYS A 70 -7.11 4.61 -26.36
C LYS A 70 -5.76 5.19 -26.81
N TRP A 71 -4.71 4.90 -26.06
CA TRP A 71 -3.34 5.12 -26.54
C TRP A 71 -2.90 3.93 -27.40
N LYS A 72 -2.09 4.19 -28.43
CA LYS A 72 -1.56 3.10 -29.29
C LYS A 72 -0.48 2.28 -28.58
N SER A 73 0.32 2.92 -27.74
CA SER A 73 1.47 2.32 -27.09
C SER A 73 1.44 2.62 -25.60
N TYR A 74 1.85 1.62 -24.81
CA TYR A 74 1.99 1.75 -23.36
C TYR A 74 3.36 1.24 -22.94
N PHE A 75 4.07 2.05 -22.16
CA PHE A 75 5.42 1.76 -21.72
C PHE A 75 5.51 1.75 -20.19
N VAL A 76 6.19 0.76 -19.63
CA VAL A 76 6.60 0.73 -18.23
C VAL A 76 7.74 1.72 -18.04
N VAL A 77 7.53 2.64 -17.10
CA VAL A 77 8.49 3.64 -16.69
C VAL A 77 9.20 3.22 -15.42
N GLU A 78 8.45 2.73 -14.44
CA GLU A 78 8.99 2.29 -13.15
C GLU A 78 8.14 1.16 -12.59
N LYS A 79 8.77 0.26 -11.84
CA LYS A 79 8.09 -0.75 -11.01
C LYS A 79 8.62 -0.67 -9.58
N LYS A 80 7.73 -0.66 -8.61
CA LYS A 80 8.10 -0.69 -7.19
C LYS A 80 7.25 -1.68 -6.42
N ASP A 81 7.94 -2.54 -5.69
CA ASP A 81 7.34 -3.43 -4.72
C ASP A 81 7.35 -2.80 -3.34
N PHE A 82 6.29 -2.99 -2.59
CA PHE A 82 6.16 -2.50 -1.23
C PHE A 82 5.10 -3.30 -0.47
N SER A 83 5.11 -3.18 0.85
CA SER A 83 4.12 -3.81 1.72
C SER A 83 3.34 -2.75 2.48
N VAL A 84 2.04 -2.99 2.70
CA VAL A 84 1.20 -2.13 3.53
C VAL A 84 0.49 -2.99 4.58
N ASN A 85 0.78 -2.72 5.85
CA ASN A 85 0.08 -3.37 6.95
C ASN A 85 -1.40 -2.96 6.97
N GLN A 86 -2.28 -3.87 7.41
CA GLN A 86 -3.70 -3.56 7.57
C GLN A 86 -3.91 -2.33 8.46
N GLY A 87 -4.74 -1.40 8.00
CA GLY A 87 -5.00 -0.11 8.65
C GLY A 87 -3.94 0.96 8.39
N ALA A 88 -2.75 0.58 7.91
CA ALA A 88 -1.66 1.51 7.62
C ALA A 88 -1.80 2.18 6.25
N THR A 89 -1.08 3.28 6.07
CA THR A 89 -0.96 4.00 4.81
C THR A 89 0.51 4.16 4.45
N GLU A 90 0.88 3.70 3.27
CA GLU A 90 2.22 3.87 2.72
C GLU A 90 2.24 4.92 1.62
N LYS A 91 3.36 5.63 1.51
CA LYS A 91 3.60 6.62 0.47
C LYS A 91 4.76 6.17 -0.41
N VAL A 92 4.48 5.93 -1.69
CA VAL A 92 5.44 5.38 -2.65
C VAL A 92 5.67 6.39 -3.77
N ARG A 93 6.91 6.87 -3.89
CA ARG A 93 7.32 7.75 -4.98
C ARG A 93 7.71 6.92 -6.19
N LEU A 94 7.01 7.07 -7.31
CA LEU A 94 7.26 6.33 -8.56
C LEU A 94 8.13 7.11 -9.53
N SER A 95 8.05 8.45 -9.53
CA SER A 95 8.95 9.31 -10.29
C SER A 95 9.16 10.65 -9.58
N LYS A 96 9.90 11.58 -10.21
CA LYS A 96 10.04 12.94 -9.68
C LYS A 96 8.68 13.63 -9.54
N GLU A 97 7.76 13.36 -10.46
CA GLU A 97 6.45 14.00 -10.58
C GLU A 97 5.28 13.11 -10.17
N CYS A 98 5.49 11.81 -9.92
CA CYS A 98 4.42 10.87 -9.59
C CYS A 98 4.68 10.16 -8.26
N GLU A 99 3.69 10.24 -7.38
CA GLU A 99 3.66 9.57 -6.10
C GLU A 99 2.27 9.00 -5.85
N ILE A 100 2.22 7.90 -5.09
CA ILE A 100 0.97 7.32 -4.62
C ILE A 100 0.94 7.23 -3.11
N LYS A 101 -0.24 7.38 -2.54
CA LYS A 101 -0.54 6.97 -1.17
C LYS A 101 -1.50 5.79 -1.21
N VAL A 102 -1.15 4.72 -0.50
CA VAL A 102 -1.91 3.48 -0.49
C VAL A 102 -2.24 3.14 0.94
N LYS A 103 -3.53 3.12 1.27
CA LYS A 103 -4.04 2.66 2.55
C LYS A 103 -4.62 1.26 2.40
N ASN A 104 -4.14 0.32 3.20
CA ASN A 104 -4.74 -1.01 3.30
C ASN A 104 -5.92 -0.92 4.27
N ALA A 105 -7.15 -0.99 3.77
CA ALA A 105 -8.34 -0.76 4.57
C ALA A 105 -8.66 -1.95 5.49
N ASP A 106 -8.60 -3.17 4.96
CA ASP A 106 -9.11 -4.38 5.62
C ASP A 106 -8.32 -5.67 5.29
N GLY A 107 -7.17 -5.56 4.61
CA GLY A 107 -6.36 -6.70 4.16
C GLY A 107 -6.72 -7.22 2.76
N ALA A 108 -7.78 -6.68 2.13
CA ALA A 108 -8.23 -7.05 0.78
C ALA A 108 -8.49 -5.84 -0.12
N SER A 109 -8.94 -4.74 0.48
CA SER A 109 -9.28 -3.48 -0.16
C SER A 109 -8.20 -2.45 0.10
N VAL A 110 -7.86 -1.70 -0.95
CA VAL A 110 -6.89 -0.60 -0.88
C VAL A 110 -7.53 0.70 -1.34
N GLU A 111 -7.28 1.76 -0.59
CA GLU A 111 -7.54 3.13 -1.00
C GLU A 111 -6.26 3.71 -1.59
N LEU A 112 -6.30 4.03 -2.89
CA LEU A 112 -5.21 4.63 -3.64
C LEU A 112 -5.50 6.12 -3.88
N GLN A 113 -4.55 6.98 -3.52
CA GLN A 113 -4.52 8.38 -3.93
C GLN A 113 -3.32 8.61 -4.85
N LEU A 114 -3.57 9.11 -6.06
CA LEU A 114 -2.54 9.53 -7.01
C LEU A 114 -2.17 10.99 -6.76
N ILE A 115 -0.88 11.27 -6.69
CA ILE A 115 -0.32 12.61 -6.52
C ILE A 115 0.61 12.88 -7.71
N GLY A 116 0.21 13.84 -8.54
CA GLY A 116 0.94 14.28 -9.74
C GLY A 116 1.43 15.71 -9.55
N LYS A 117 2.71 15.97 -9.82
CA LYS A 117 3.36 17.28 -9.64
C LYS A 117 3.07 17.90 -8.25
N GLY A 118 3.02 17.05 -7.22
CA GLY A 118 2.75 17.44 -5.83
C GLY A 118 1.27 17.69 -5.48
N LYS A 119 0.34 17.56 -6.43
CA LYS A 119 -1.10 17.76 -6.22
C LYS A 119 -1.89 16.45 -6.31
N PRO A 120 -2.92 16.24 -5.49
CA PRO A 120 -3.83 15.11 -5.67
C PRO A 120 -4.50 15.16 -7.05
N VAL A 121 -4.36 14.10 -7.82
CA VAL A 121 -4.96 13.97 -9.17
C VAL A 121 -6.21 13.10 -9.13
N GLY A 122 -6.24 12.11 -8.24
CA GLY A 122 -7.38 11.22 -8.11
C GLY A 122 -7.29 10.36 -6.86
N LYS A 123 -8.44 9.85 -6.43
CA LYS A 123 -8.56 8.94 -5.30
C LYS A 123 -9.59 7.87 -5.63
N MET A 124 -9.29 6.62 -5.32
CA MET A 124 -10.22 5.51 -5.50
C MET A 124 -9.96 4.41 -4.47
N THR A 125 -11.00 3.65 -4.18
CA THR A 125 -10.91 2.46 -3.32
C THR A 125 -11.39 1.27 -4.11
N LYS A 126 -10.61 0.18 -4.16
CA LYS A 126 -11.08 -1.11 -4.69
C LYS A 126 -10.46 -2.28 -3.95
N ASP A 127 -11.12 -3.42 -4.11
CA ASP A 127 -10.59 -4.74 -3.78
C ASP A 127 -9.43 -5.10 -4.72
N VAL A 128 -8.24 -5.32 -4.18
CA VAL A 128 -7.05 -5.67 -4.96
C VAL A 128 -7.08 -7.12 -5.46
N ASN A 129 -7.92 -7.98 -4.87
CA ASN A 129 -8.06 -9.36 -5.31
C ASN A 129 -8.88 -9.47 -6.61
N LYS A 130 -9.67 -8.44 -6.94
CA LYS A 130 -10.50 -8.39 -8.15
C LYS A 130 -9.77 -7.91 -9.40
N GLY A 131 -8.47 -7.65 -9.33
CA GLY A 131 -7.62 -7.37 -10.49
C GLY A 131 -6.72 -6.13 -10.35
N CYS A 132 -6.31 -5.58 -11.50
CA CYS A 132 -5.43 -4.41 -11.56
C CYS A 132 -6.22 -3.12 -11.36
N LEU A 133 -5.74 -2.28 -10.45
CA LEU A 133 -6.31 -0.95 -10.25
C LEU A 133 -5.53 0.06 -11.08
N VAL A 134 -6.20 0.69 -12.04
CA VAL A 134 -5.61 1.71 -12.91
C VAL A 134 -6.15 3.07 -12.50
N THR A 135 -5.25 3.99 -12.16
CA THR A 135 -5.55 5.42 -12.01
C THR A 135 -4.66 6.20 -12.95
N GLY A 136 -5.15 7.30 -13.50
CA GLY A 136 -4.37 8.09 -14.46
C GLY A 136 -4.61 9.58 -14.33
N GLY A 137 -3.55 10.33 -14.64
CA GLY A 137 -3.61 11.78 -14.82
C GLY A 137 -3.37 12.11 -16.29
N ASN A 138 -4.04 13.14 -16.79
CA ASN A 138 -3.71 13.70 -18.09
C ASN A 138 -2.31 14.32 -18.04
N ALA A 139 -1.51 14.10 -19.08
CA ALA A 139 -0.23 14.78 -19.27
C ALA A 139 -0.33 15.75 -20.46
N GLU A 140 0.62 16.67 -20.53
CA GLU A 140 0.74 17.58 -21.67
C GLU A 140 1.07 16.78 -22.96
N ASN A 141 0.68 17.32 -24.12
CA ASN A 141 0.98 16.77 -25.46
C ASN A 141 0.32 15.42 -25.78
N PHE A 142 -0.96 15.21 -25.43
CA PHE A 142 -1.69 13.98 -25.78
C PHE A 142 -0.95 12.73 -25.30
N THR A 143 -0.55 12.72 -24.04
CA THR A 143 -0.02 11.52 -23.37
C THR A 143 -0.73 11.37 -22.03
N SER A 144 -0.63 10.20 -21.40
CA SER A 144 -1.14 10.02 -20.05
C SER A 144 -0.23 9.16 -19.20
N TRP A 145 -0.19 9.50 -17.92
CA TRP A 145 0.45 8.69 -16.90
C TRP A 145 -0.59 7.82 -16.23
N PHE A 146 -0.32 6.53 -16.15
CA PHE A 146 -1.14 5.57 -15.43
C PHE A 146 -0.31 4.94 -14.32
N VAL A 147 -0.94 4.74 -13.17
CA VAL A 147 -0.41 3.85 -12.14
C VAL A 147 -1.29 2.62 -12.10
N VAL A 148 -0.65 1.47 -12.26
CA VAL A 148 -1.28 0.17 -12.05
C VAL A 148 -0.82 -0.38 -10.72
N LEU A 149 -1.77 -0.69 -9.86
CA LEU A 149 -1.52 -1.36 -8.59
C LEU A 149 -2.05 -2.79 -8.65
N ARG A 150 -1.22 -3.76 -8.25
CA ARG A 150 -1.59 -5.17 -8.16
C ARG A 150 -0.97 -5.82 -6.93
N LYS A 151 -1.62 -6.89 -6.46
CA LYS A 151 -1.07 -7.75 -5.42
C LYS A 151 0.15 -8.49 -5.97
N LYS A 152 1.19 -8.59 -5.16
CA LYS A 152 2.35 -9.42 -5.43
C LYS A 152 2.17 -10.73 -4.66
N GLU A 153 2.20 -11.85 -5.38
CA GLU A 153 2.16 -13.21 -4.80
C GLU A 153 3.40 -13.49 -3.95
#